data_AF-A0A2M7RZ89-F1
#
_entry.id   AF-A0A2M7RZ89-F1
#
_cell.length_a   1.000
_cell.length_b   1.000
_cell.length_c   1.000
_cell.angle_alpha   90.00
_cell.angle_beta   90.00
_cell.angle_gamma   90.00
#
_symmetry.space_group_name_H-M   'P 1'
#
loop_
_entity.id
_entity.type
_entity.pdbx_description
1 polymer ?
#
loop_
_entity_poly.entity_id
_entity_poly.type
_entity_poly.pdbx_seq_one_letter_code
_entity_poly.pdbx_strand_id
1 'polypeptide(L)'
;MQKVAIEIDVKQIELAIENLDIPNKIRIARRLERETRRERWNNVLSKIDRRYVKSPISEKEISRVCDKVRQERYDKNPESCY
;
A
#
# COMPACT_ATOMS: atom_id res chain seq x y z
N MET A 1 32.53 18.99 -2.34
CA MET A 1 31.21 19.62 -2.17
C MET A 1 30.84 19.59 -0.70
N GLN A 2 30.80 20.76 -0.05
CA GLN A 2 30.34 20.85 1.35
C GLN A 2 28.86 20.49 1.39
N LYS A 3 28.49 19.50 2.21
CA LYS A 3 27.09 19.15 2.46
C LYS A 3 26.52 20.22 3.38
N VAL A 4 25.81 21.19 2.80
CA VAL A 4 25.04 22.18 3.56
C VAL A 4 23.82 21.46 4.11
N ALA A 5 23.78 21.25 5.42
CA ALA A 5 22.59 20.80 6.12
C ALA A 5 21.74 22.03 6.43
N ILE A 6 20.57 22.13 5.81
CA ILE A 6 19.61 23.19 6.09
C ILE A 6 18.57 22.58 7.03
N GLU A 7 18.54 23.07 8.27
CA GLU A 7 17.45 22.76 9.20
C GLU A 7 16.26 23.64 8.84
N ILE A 8 15.20 23.02 8.33
CA ILE A 8 13.96 23.70 7.94
C ILE A 8 12.89 23.32 8.94
N ASP A 9 12.30 24.33 9.60
CA ASP A 9 11.19 24.13 10.53
C ASP A 9 9.88 23.88 9.77
N VAL A 10 8.99 23.07 10.34
CA VAL A 10 7.69 22.71 9.74
C VAL A 10 6.86 23.96 9.44
N LYS A 11 6.91 24.97 10.32
CA LYS A 11 6.22 26.24 10.13
C LYS A 11 6.72 27.02 8.90
N GLN A 12 8.00 26.91 8.57
CA GLN A 12 8.56 27.56 7.38
C GLN A 12 8.06 26.87 6.10
N ILE A 13 7.87 25.55 6.15
CA ILE A 13 7.29 24.77 5.04
C ILE A 13 5.82 25.15 4.85
N GLU A 14 5.06 25.28 5.93
CA GLU A 14 3.65 25.69 5.89
C GLU A 14 3.48 27.06 5.25
N LEU A 15 4.24 28.06 5.71
CA LEU A 15 4.23 29.41 5.13
C LEU A 15 4.65 29.41 3.65
N ALA A 16 5.64 28.60 3.28
CA ALA A 16 6.06 28.47 1.89
C ALA A 16 4.94 27.88 1.02
N ILE A 17 4.19 26.90 1.55
CA ILE A 17 3.05 26.30 0.85
C ILE A 17 1.90 27.29 0.76
N GLU A 18 1.57 28.05 1.81
CA GLU A 18 0.49 29.05 1.80
C GLU A 18 0.70 30.13 0.75
N ASN A 19 1.95 30.55 0.54
CA ASN A 19 2.31 31.57 -0.45
C ASN A 19 2.32 31.07 -1.91
N LEU A 20 2.15 29.76 -2.15
CA LEU A 20 2.04 29.23 -3.50
C LEU A 20 0.66 29.52 -4.12
N ASP A 21 0.66 29.74 -5.42
CA ASP A 21 -0.52 29.74 -6.27
C ASP A 21 -1.22 28.37 -6.27
N ILE A 22 -2.54 28.40 -6.47
CA ILE A 22 -3.41 27.23 -6.43
C ILE A 22 -2.91 26.10 -7.36
N PRO A 23 -2.49 26.36 -8.62
CA PRO A 23 -1.93 25.32 -9.50
C PRO A 23 -0.71 24.59 -8.89
N ASN A 24 0.19 25.33 -8.26
CA ASN A 24 1.39 24.75 -7.65
C ASN A 24 1.07 23.97 -6.37
N LYS A 25 0.12 24.44 -5.55
CA LYS A 25 -0.40 23.67 -4.41
C LYS A 25 -0.94 22.31 -4.83
N ILE A 26 -1.78 22.28 -5.88
CA ILE A 26 -2.34 21.03 -6.44
C ILE A 26 -1.22 20.11 -6.97
N ARG A 27 -0.23 20.67 -7.66
CA ARG A 27 0.91 19.92 -8.19
C ARG A 27 1.71 19.23 -7.08
N ILE A 28 2.00 19.95 -5.99
CA ILE A 28 2.73 19.42 -4.83
C ILE A 28 1.91 18.35 -4.12
N ALA A 29 0.62 18.60 -3.87
CA ALA A 29 -0.27 17.63 -3.23
C ALA A 29 -0.32 16.30 -4.01
N ARG A 30 -0.50 16.34 -5.33
CA ARG A 30 -0.50 15.13 -6.19
C ARG A 30 0.85 14.42 -6.23
N ARG A 31 1.95 15.14 -6.04
CA ARG A 31 3.30 14.54 -5.99
C ARG A 31 3.49 13.81 -4.65
N LEU A 32 3.18 14.47 -3.55
CA LEU A 32 3.22 13.90 -2.20
C LEU A 32 2.29 12.69 -2.08
N GLU A 33 1.10 12.75 -2.66
CA GLU A 33 0.17 11.62 -2.70
C GLU A 33 0.76 10.41 -3.45
N ARG A 34 1.43 10.62 -4.58
CA ARG A 34 2.10 9.53 -5.31
C ARG A 34 3.26 8.93 -4.53
N GLU A 35 4.07 9.78 -3.90
CA GLU A 35 5.23 9.35 -3.10
C GLU A 35 4.78 8.56 -1.86
N THR A 36 3.81 9.10 -1.09
CA THR A 36 3.22 8.40 0.07
C THR A 36 2.42 7.17 -0.31
N ARG A 37 1.74 7.15 -1.48
CA ARG A 37 1.06 5.94 -1.98
C ARG A 37 2.06 4.82 -2.25
N ARG A 38 3.20 5.12 -2.89
CA ARG A 38 4.26 4.14 -3.15
C ARG A 38 4.82 3.58 -1.84
N GLU A 39 5.07 4.45 -0.86
CA GLU A 39 5.56 4.05 0.46
C GLU A 39 4.53 3.21 1.24
N ARG A 40 3.24 3.59 1.19
CA ARG A 40 2.14 2.80 1.76
C ARG A 40 2.06 1.41 1.14
N TRP A 41 2.17 1.29 -0.19
CA TRP A 41 2.19 -0.01 -0.87
C TRP A 41 3.40 -0.86 -0.49
N ASN A 42 4.59 -0.26 -0.42
CA ASN A 42 5.80 -0.97 0.04
C ASN A 42 5.65 -1.46 1.50
N ASN A 43 5.02 -0.66 2.36
CA ASN A 43 4.73 -1.05 3.74
C ASN A 43 3.70 -2.19 3.82
N VAL A 44 2.72 -2.25 2.92
CA VAL A 44 1.77 -3.37 2.84
C VAL A 44 2.48 -4.63 2.35
N LEU A 45 3.23 -4.54 1.26
CA LEU A 45 3.97 -5.67 0.68
C LEU A 45 4.98 -6.25 1.68
N SER A 46 5.78 -5.42 2.34
CA SER A 46 6.71 -5.89 3.38
C SER A 46 6.02 -6.55 4.57
N LYS A 47 4.78 -6.18 4.91
CA LYS A 47 3.98 -6.88 5.92
C LYS A 47 3.47 -8.23 5.42
N ILE A 48 3.17 -8.36 4.13
CA ILE A 48 2.79 -9.65 3.51
C ILE A 48 4.01 -10.57 3.49
N ASP A 49 5.15 -10.09 3.00
CA ASP A 49 6.40 -10.85 2.95
C ASP A 49 6.83 -11.31 4.35
N ARG A 50 6.76 -10.42 5.36
CA ARG A 50 7.07 -10.79 6.76
C ARG A 50 6.12 -11.85 7.32
N ARG A 51 4.84 -11.85 6.93
CA ARG A 51 3.91 -12.93 7.31
C ARG A 51 4.25 -14.24 6.62
N TYR A 52 4.61 -14.19 5.34
CA TYR A 52 5.04 -15.35 4.59
C TYR A 52 6.30 -15.98 5.18
N VAL A 53 7.27 -15.16 5.61
CA VAL A 53 8.50 -15.63 6.28
C VAL A 53 8.23 -16.20 7.68
N LYS A 54 7.32 -15.59 8.46
CA LYS A 54 7.01 -16.04 9.84
C LYS A 54 6.12 -17.27 9.89
N SER A 55 5.27 -17.49 8.89
CA SER A 55 4.36 -18.63 8.81
C SER A 55 4.18 -18.98 7.33
N PRO A 56 5.15 -19.70 6.75
CA PRO A 56 5.02 -20.16 5.38
C PRO A 56 3.82 -21.10 5.32
N ILE A 57 2.76 -20.67 4.65
CA ILE A 57 1.58 -21.50 4.42
C ILE A 57 2.03 -22.62 3.49
N SER A 58 1.87 -23.86 3.93
CA SER A 58 2.21 -25.02 3.12
C SER A 58 1.25 -25.14 1.93
N GLU A 59 1.72 -25.70 0.82
CA GLU A 59 0.89 -25.97 -0.36
C GLU A 59 -0.36 -26.82 -0.02
N LYS A 60 -0.24 -27.70 0.99
CA LYS A 60 -1.35 -28.48 1.55
C LYS A 60 -2.42 -27.60 2.23
N GLU A 61 -2.02 -26.56 2.95
CA GLU A 61 -2.96 -25.62 3.57
C GLU A 61 -3.65 -24.74 2.51
N ILE A 62 -2.91 -24.32 1.48
CA ILE A 62 -3.49 -23.60 0.33
C ILE A 62 -4.54 -24.48 -0.36
N SER A 63 -4.22 -25.75 -0.66
CA SER A 63 -5.16 -26.69 -1.28
C SER A 63 -6.41 -26.86 -0.43
N ARG A 64 -6.26 -27.05 0.89
CA ARG A 64 -7.41 -27.19 1.82
C ARG A 64 -8.32 -25.97 1.82
N VAL A 65 -7.74 -24.77 1.81
CA VAL A 65 -8.54 -23.52 1.74
C VAL A 65 -9.25 -23.42 0.39
N CYS A 66 -8.57 -23.73 -0.71
CA CYS A 66 -9.17 -23.73 -2.05
C CYS A 66 -10.32 -24.74 -2.17
N ASP A 67 -10.13 -25.96 -1.67
CA ASP A 67 -11.15 -27.01 -1.72
C ASP A 67 -12.39 -26.62 -0.90
N LYS A 68 -12.19 -26.05 0.29
CA LYS A 68 -13.27 -25.54 1.12
C LYS A 68 -14.07 -24.44 0.41
N VAL A 69 -13.39 -23.47 -0.21
CA VAL A 69 -14.06 -22.38 -0.93
C VAL A 69 -14.77 -22.89 -2.18
N ARG A 70 -14.23 -23.89 -2.89
CA ARG A 70 -14.93 -24.53 -4.02
C ARG A 70 -16.19 -25.22 -3.54
N GLN A 71 -16.11 -25.98 -2.46
CA GLN A 71 -17.24 -26.70 -1.90
C GLN A 71 -18.34 -25.74 -1.44
N GLU A 72 -17.98 -24.66 -0.72
CA GLU A 72 -18.93 -23.61 -0.34
C GLU A 72 -19.59 -22.91 -1.55
N ARG A 73 -18.92 -22.85 -2.70
CA ARG A 73 -19.49 -22.31 -3.94
C ARG A 73 -20.41 -23.30 -4.64
N TYR A 74 -20.05 -24.59 -4.67
CA TYR A 74 -20.89 -25.64 -5.21
C TYR A 74 -22.17 -25.82 -4.41
N ASP A 75 -22.07 -25.78 -3.07
CA ASP A 75 -23.23 -25.86 -2.17
C ASP A 75 -24.18 -24.66 -2.33
N LYS A 76 -23.64 -23.48 -2.67
CA LYS A 76 -24.43 -22.26 -2.90
C LYS A 76 -25.02 -22.15 -4.29
N ASN A 77 -24.46 -22.84 -5.29
CA ASN A 77 -24.92 -22.73 -6.66
C ASN A 77 -24.75 -24.06 -7.42
N PRO A 78 -25.67 -25.03 -7.21
CA PRO A 78 -25.55 -26.37 -7.79
C PRO A 78 -25.65 -26.41 -9.32
N GLU A 79 -26.21 -25.37 -9.96
CA GLU A 79 -26.28 -25.24 -11.42
C GLU A 79 -24.94 -24.85 -12.08
N SER A 80 -23.94 -24.42 -11.29
CA SER A 80 -22.60 -24.08 -11.80
C SER A 80 -21.76 -25.30 -12.21
N CYS A 81 -22.27 -26.52 -12.00
CA CYS A 81 -21.57 -27.77 -12.31
C CYS A 81 -22.08 -28.49 -13.58
N TYR A 82 -22.93 -27.83 -14.39
CA TYR A 82 -23.28 -28.27 -15.74
C TYR A 82 -22.70 -27.33 -16.80
#